data_AF-A0A973FID9-F1
#
_entry.id   AF-A0A973FID9-F1
#
_cell.length_a   1.000
_cell.length_b   1.000
_cell.length_c   1.000
_cell.angle_alpha   90.00
_cell.angle_beta   90.00
_cell.angle_gamma   90.00
#
_symmetry.space_group_name_H-M   'P 1'
#
loop_
_entity.id
_entity.type
_entity.pdbx_description
1 polymer ?
#
loop_
_entity_poly.entity_id
_entity_poly.type
_entity_poly.pdbx_seq_one_letter_code
_entity_poly.pdbx_strand_id
1 'polypeptide(L)' 'TPEQARQIGSAADGVVVGSAFVKLIGEKAGSPGLVSAVEAYAASLKAALR' A
#
# COMPACT_ATOMS: atom_id res chain seq x y z
N THR A 1 -7.12 2.78 -3.75
CA THR A 1 -7.15 1.32 -3.54
C THR A 1 -6.15 0.65 -4.49
N PRO A 2 -5.79 -0.63 -4.30
CA PRO A 2 -4.94 -1.36 -5.24
C PRO A 2 -5.45 -1.32 -6.70
N GLU A 3 -6.76 -1.41 -6.89
CA GLU A 3 -7.41 -1.26 -8.21
C GLU A 3 -7.14 0.10 -8.89
N GLN A 4 -7.20 1.19 -8.13
CA GLN A 4 -6.91 2.53 -8.65
C GLN A 4 -5.42 2.70 -8.99
N ALA A 5 -4.52 2.09 -8.22
CA ALA A 5 -3.09 2.11 -8.54
C ALA A 5 -2.80 1.35 -9.84
N ARG A 6 -3.50 0.25 -10.10
CA ARG A 6 -3.36 -0.55 -11.33
C ARG A 6 -3.80 0.19 -12.58
N GLN A 7 -4.91 0.94 -12.49
CA GLN A 7 -5.42 1.75 -13.61
C GLN A 7 -4.54 2.96 -13.96
N ILE A 8 -3.84 3.53 -12.97
CA ILE A 8 -2.94 4.67 -13.18
C ILE A 8 -1.53 4.19 -13.57
N GLY A 9 -1.07 3.05 -13.06
CA GLY A 9 0.26 2.50 -13.34
C GLY A 9 0.52 2.19 -14.82
N SER A 10 -0.52 1.94 -15.62
CA SER A 10 -0.36 1.79 -17.08
C SER A 10 -0.10 3.12 -17.82
N ALA A 11 -0.24 4.27 -17.14
CA ALA A 11 -0.11 5.61 -17.70
C ALA A 11 0.90 6.50 -16.94
N ALA A 12 1.62 5.96 -15.95
CA ALA A 12 2.53 6.71 -15.09
C ALA A 12 3.78 5.89 -14.78
N ASP A 13 4.94 6.55 -14.69
CA ASP A 13 6.23 5.94 -14.32
C ASP A 13 6.27 5.47 -12.84
N GLY A 14 5.24 5.80 -12.06
CA GLY A 14 5.11 5.40 -10.67
C GLY A 14 3.79 5.84 -10.03
N VAL A 15 3.50 5.29 -8.85
CA VAL A 15 2.28 5.59 -8.08
C VAL A 15 2.66 5.89 -6.62
N VAL A 16 2.12 6.97 -6.07
CA VAL A 16 2.28 7.33 -4.65
C VAL A 16 1.03 6.96 -3.87
N VAL A 17 1.18 6.16 -2.82
CA VAL A 17 0.08 5.74 -1.94
C VAL A 17 0.38 6.25 -0.53
N GLY A 18 -0.32 7.30 -0.08
CA GLY A 18 -0.12 7.88 1.26
C GLY A 18 -1.22 7.52 2.24
N SER A 19 -2.45 7.96 1.96
CA SER A 19 -3.59 7.85 2.87
C SER A 19 -3.91 6.41 3.30
N ALA A 20 -3.71 5.43 2.41
CA ALA A 20 -3.93 4.02 2.75
C ALA A 20 -2.90 3.49 3.77
N PHE A 21 -1.64 3.90 3.67
CA PHE A 21 -0.62 3.55 4.67
C PHE A 21 -0.90 4.25 6.00
N VAL A 22 -1.23 5.54 5.97
CA VAL A 22 -1.57 6.29 7.20
C VAL A 22 -2.76 5.65 7.92
N LYS A 23 -3.81 5.27 7.17
CA LYS A 23 -4.97 4.57 7.73
C LYS A 23 -4.58 3.23 8.35
N LEU A 24 -3.82 2.39 7.64
CA LEU A 24 -3.36 1.09 8.15
C LEU A 24 -2.52 1.25 9.43
N ILE A 25 -1.61 2.23 9.45
CA ILE A 25 -0.78 2.52 10.62
C ILE A 25 -1.63 2.96 11.80
N GLY A 26 -2.62 3.83 11.56
CA GLY A 26 -3.58 4.25 12.60
C GLY A 26 -4.38 3.08 13.17
N GLU A 27 -4.88 2.18 12.32
CA GLU A 27 -5.65 0.99 12.72
C GLU A 27 -4.82 -0.06 13.48
N LYS A 28 -3.50 -0.09 13.25
CA LYS A 28 -2.58 -1.06 13.85
C LYS A 28 -1.64 -0.42 14.88
N ALA A 29 -1.87 0.83 15.27
CA ALA A 29 -1.01 1.55 16.20
C ALA A 29 -0.89 0.79 17.54
N GLY A 30 0.35 0.64 18.03
CA GLY A 30 0.64 -0.11 19.26
C GLY A 30 0.54 -1.63 19.14
N SER A 31 0.15 -2.17 17.98
CA SER A 31 0.18 -3.61 17.72
C SER A 31 1.61 -4.08 17.41
N PRO A 32 2.07 -5.21 17.98
CA PRO A 32 3.36 -5.80 17.59
C PRO A 32 3.39 -6.23 16.12
N GLY A 33 2.22 -6.44 15.49
CA GLY A 33 2.09 -6.81 14.09
C GLY A 33 2.07 -5.65 13.09
N LEU A 34 2.24 -4.40 13.54
CA LEU A 34 2.17 -3.22 12.68
C LEU A 34 3.15 -3.31 11.50
N VAL A 35 4.42 -3.61 11.78
CA VAL A 35 5.47 -3.65 10.75
C VAL A 35 5.17 -4.71 9.70
N SER A 36 4.79 -5.93 10.11
CA SER A 36 4.43 -7.01 9.20
C SER A 36 3.19 -6.68 8.36
N ALA A 37 2.21 -5.97 8.92
CA ALA A 37 1.03 -5.53 8.16
C ALA A 37 1.39 -4.49 7.08
N VAL A 38 2.26 -3.54 7.39
CA VAL A 38 2.76 -2.54 6.44
C VAL A 38 3.57 -3.21 5.32
N GLU A 39 4.45 -4.16 5.68
CA GLU A 39 5.24 -4.94 4.73
C GLU A 39 4.37 -5.73 3.76
N ALA A 40 3.39 -6.49 4.29
CA ALA A 40 2.47 -7.28 3.48
C ALA A 40 1.67 -6.39 2.50
N TYR A 41 1.22 -5.23 2.96
CA TYR A 41 0.50 -4.29 2.12
C TYR A 41 1.39 -3.72 1.00
N ALA A 42 2.61 -3.28 1.31
CA ALA A 42 3.56 -2.81 0.31
C ALA A 42 3.91 -3.89 -0.72
N ALA A 43 4.11 -5.14 -0.28
CA ALA A 43 4.36 -6.27 -1.16
C ALA A 43 3.20 -6.51 -2.14
N SER A 44 1.95 -6.42 -1.69
CA SER A 44 0.77 -6.56 -2.55
C SER A 44 0.68 -5.47 -3.62
N LEU A 45 1.00 -4.21 -3.27
CA LEU A 45 1.03 -3.10 -4.22
C LEU A 45 2.12 -3.30 -5.27
N LYS A 46 3.32 -3.71 -4.85
CA LYS A 46 4.44 -4.02 -5.76
C LYS A 46 4.10 -5.16 -6.71
N ALA A 47 3.43 -6.21 -6.22
CA ALA A 47 3.00 -7.33 -7.06
C ALA A 47 1.95 -6.91 -8.11
N ALA A 48 1.09 -5.93 -7.80
CA ALA A 48 0.08 -5.42 -8.72
C ALA A 48 0.65 -4.50 -9.81
N LEU A 49 1.82 -3.90 -9.58
CA LEU A 49 2.55 -3.03 -10.52
C LEU A 49 3.56 -3.79 -11.39
N ARG A 50 3.67 -5.12 -11.21
CA ARG A 50 4.54 -6.00 -11.98
C ARG A 50 3.86 -6.51 -13.24
#